data_AF-A0A3D5J048-F1
#
_entry.id   AF-A0A3D5J048-F1
#
_cell.length_a   1.000
_cell.length_b   1.000
_cell.length_c   1.000
_cell.angle_alpha   90.00
_cell.angle_beta   90.00
_cell.angle_gamma   90.00
#
_symmetry.space_group_name_H-M   'P 1'
#
loop_
_entity.id
_entity.type
_entity.pdbx_description
1 polymer ?
#
loop_
_entity_poly.entity_id
_entity_poly.type
_entity_poly.pdbx_seq_one_letter_code
_entity_poly.pdbx_strand_id
1 'polypeptide(L)' 'MALGRKEIFVYAHWDGMEASFLMGSLFATPSRGKEIFSFEYDKGWLQSDYAQIIDPDLKLFEGAQY' A
#
# COMPACT_ATOMS: atom_id res chain seq x y z
N MET A 1 -10.25 9.29 22.68
CA MET A 1 -10.26 8.04 21.90
C MET A 1 -8.88 7.88 21.30
N ALA A 2 -8.18 6.77 21.52
CA ALA A 2 -6.91 6.53 20.86
C ALA A 2 -7.16 6.54 19.35
N LEU A 3 -6.43 7.34 18.56
CA LEU A 3 -6.50 7.19 17.11
C LEU A 3 -5.94 5.79 16.81
N GLY A 4 -6.82 4.85 16.51
CA GLY A 4 -6.43 3.50 16.09
C GLY A 4 -5.75 3.55 14.72
N ARG A 5 -5.02 2.47 14.39
CA ARG A 5 -4.47 2.26 13.05
C ARG A 5 -5.56 2.47 12.00
N LYS A 6 -5.31 3.35 11.03
CA LYS A 6 -6.17 3.52 9.85
C LYS A 6 -5.68 2.58 8.76
N GLU A 7 -6.62 1.95 8.07
CA GLU A 7 -6.35 1.15 6.87
C GLU A 7 -6.95 1.88 5.67
N ILE A 8 -6.14 2.02 4.62
CA ILE A 8 -6.46 2.80 3.42
C ILE A 8 -6.19 1.89 2.22
N PHE A 9 -7.23 1.52 1.49
CA PHE A 9 -7.09 0.73 0.27
C PHE A 9 -6.58 1.61 -0.88
N VAL A 10 -5.53 1.16 -1.54
CA VAL A 10 -4.90 1.87 -2.66
C VAL A 10 -5.20 1.11 -3.94
N TYR A 11 -5.77 1.81 -4.91
CA TYR A 11 -6.10 1.26 -6.23
C TYR A 11 -5.27 1.97 -7.29
N ALA A 12 -4.85 1.21 -8.30
CA ALA A 12 -4.15 1.72 -9.47
C ALA A 12 -5.05 1.60 -10.71
N HIS A 13 -4.94 2.58 -11.60
CA HIS A 13 -5.65 2.62 -12.88
C HIS A 13 -4.74 3.27 -13.92
N TRP A 14 -3.74 2.53 -14.35
CA TRP A 14 -2.75 2.99 -15.33
C TRP A 14 -3.36 3.09 -16.73
N ASP A 15 -2.69 3.87 -17.58
CA ASP A 15 -3.04 3.93 -18.99
C ASP A 15 -2.94 2.52 -19.63
N GLY A 16 -4.01 2.08 -20.28
CA GLY A 16 -4.15 0.73 -20.81
C GLY A 16 -4.81 -0.29 -19.88
N MET A 17 -5.14 0.06 -18.63
CA MET A 17 -5.99 -0.77 -17.77
C MET A 17 -7.47 -0.55 -18.09
N GLU A 18 -8.25 -1.62 -18.17
CA GLU A 18 -9.70 -1.52 -18.42
C GLU A 18 -10.49 -1.11 -17.16
N ALA A 19 -9.94 -1.35 -15.97
CA ALA A 19 -10.56 -1.02 -14.69
C ALA A 19 -9.52 -0.76 -13.60
N SER A 20 -9.93 -0.03 -12.56
CA SER A 20 -9.11 0.15 -11.35
C SER A 20 -8.88 -1.19 -10.66
N PHE A 21 -7.64 -1.48 -10.30
CA PHE A 21 -7.25 -2.72 -9.65
C PHE A 21 -6.68 -2.45 -8.26
N LEU A 22 -7.02 -3.32 -7.30
CA LEU A 22 -6.53 -3.19 -5.93
C LEU A 22 -5.04 -3.45 -5.92
N MET A 23 -4.26 -2.44 -5.53
CA MET A 23 -2.81 -2.52 -5.48
C MET A 23 -2.32 -2.99 -4.11
N GLY A 24 -3.03 -2.60 -3.05
CA GLY A 24 -2.64 -2.95 -1.68
C GLY A 24 -3.32 -2.10 -0.61
N SER A 25 -2.84 -2.23 0.62
CA SER A 25 -3.31 -1.50 1.79
C SER A 25 -2.20 -0.65 2.39
N LEU A 26 -2.47 0.65 2.55
CA LEU A 26 -1.65 1.58 3.32
C LEU A 26 -2.20 1.66 4.75
N PHE A 27 -1.36 1.42 5.73
CA PHE A 27 -1.68 1.55 7.14
C PHE A 27 -1.04 2.81 7.70
N ALA A 28 -1.84 3.67 8.34
CA ALA A 28 -1.38 4.84 9.07
C ALA A 28 -1.58 4.61 10.57
N THR A 29 -0.49 4.45 11.31
CA THR A 29 -0.49 4.23 12.76
C THR A 29 0.06 5.46 13.49
N PRO A 30 -0.76 6.13 14.32
CA PRO A 30 -0.28 7.23 15.15
C PRO A 30 0.72 6.74 16.20
N SER A 31 1.88 7.38 16.30
CA SER A 31 2.94 7.04 17.25
C SER A 31 3.58 8.31 17.83
N ARG A 32 3.38 8.57 19.14
CA ARG A 32 4.04 9.62 19.95
C ARG A 32 4.44 10.91 19.19
N GLY A 33 3.46 11.56 18.55
CA GLY A 33 3.66 12.83 17.84
C GLY A 33 4.08 12.71 16.37
N LYS A 34 4.14 11.51 15.82
CA LYS A 34 4.38 11.20 14.39
C LYS A 34 3.32 10.22 13.89
N GLU A 35 3.13 10.16 12.57
CA GLU A 35 2.39 9.07 11.92
C GLU A 35 3.39 8.11 11.28
N ILE A 36 3.23 6.81 11.53
CA ILE A 36 3.99 5.74 10.90
C ILE A 36 3.12 5.20 9.75
N PHE A 37 3.70 5.14 8.55
CA PHE A 37 3.05 4.59 7.37
C PHE A 37 3.71 3.26 7.00
N SER A 38 2.91 2.27 6.68
CA SER A 38 3.39 0.98 6.14
C SER A 38 2.46 0.54 5.02
N PHE A 39 3.00 -0.04 3.95
CA PHE A 39 2.22 -0.49 2.80
C PHE A 39 2.37 -1.99 2.60
N GLU A 40 1.29 -2.67 2.25
CA GLU A 40 1.26 -4.09 1.91
C GLU A 40 0.63 -4.23 0.52
N TYR A 41 1.36 -4.83 -0.41
CA TYR A 41 0.83 -5.10 -1.75
C TYR A 41 -0.17 -6.24 -1.73
N ASP A 42 -1.24 -6.10 -2.52
CA ASP A 42 -2.19 -7.19 -2.74
C ASP A 42 -1.54 -8.30 -3.57
N LYS A 43 -1.86 -9.56 -3.27
CA LYS A 43 -1.32 -10.71 -4.00
C LYS A 43 -1.74 -10.72 -5.46
N GLY A 44 -2.98 -10.31 -5.75
CA GLY A 44 -3.49 -10.15 -7.10
C GLY A 44 -2.73 -9.08 -7.86
N TRP A 45 -2.35 -7.99 -7.20
CA TRP A 45 -1.48 -6.96 -7.78
C TRP A 45 -0.11 -7.51 -8.16
N LEU A 46 0.57 -8.18 -7.23
CA LEU A 46 1.91 -8.73 -7.46
C LEU A 46 1.96 -9.80 -8.56
N GLN A 47 0.86 -10.50 -8.79
CA GLN A 47 0.72 -11.51 -9.84
C GLN A 47 0.26 -10.92 -11.18
N SER A 48 -0.08 -9.64 -11.23
CA SER A 48 -0.53 -8.98 -12.46
C SER A 48 0.63 -8.42 -13.27
N ASP A 49 0.40 -8.26 -14.57
CA ASP A 49 1.35 -7.60 -15.48
C ASP A 49 1.54 -6.10 -15.17
N TYR A 50 0.71 -5.55 -14.27
CA TYR A 50 0.73 -4.15 -13.87
C TYR A 50 1.58 -3.90 -12.61
N ALA A 51 2.16 -4.95 -12.02
CA ALA A 51 2.98 -4.85 -10.81
C ALA A 51 4.20 -3.95 -11.05
N GLN A 52 4.18 -2.76 -10.47
CA GLN A 52 5.29 -1.79 -10.54
C GLN A 52 5.68 -1.33 -9.14
N ILE A 53 6.97 -1.01 -8.98
CA ILE A 53 7.50 -0.35 -7.78
C ILE A 53 7.09 1.11 -7.86
N ILE A 54 6.17 1.52 -7.00
CA ILE A 54 5.62 2.88 -7.00
C ILE A 54 6.50 3.88 -6.24
N ASP A 55 7.36 3.42 -5.35
CA ASP A 55 8.25 4.28 -4.58
C ASP A 55 9.56 3.51 -4.25
N PRO A 56 10.75 4.09 -4.54
CA PRO A 56 12.05 3.47 -4.27
C PRO A 56 12.30 3.12 -2.79
N ASP A 57 11.71 3.90 -1.88
CA ASP A 57 11.78 3.70 -0.42
C ASP A 57 10.72 2.70 0.06
N LEU A 58 9.61 2.55 -0.69
CA LEU A 58 8.61 1.48 -0.56
C LEU A 58 9.07 0.21 -1.31
N LYS A 59 10.15 -0.39 -0.81
CA LYS A 59 10.65 -1.66 -1.36
C LYS A 59 9.58 -2.75 -1.25
N LEU A 60 9.45 -3.54 -2.31
CA LEU A 60 8.57 -4.72 -2.39
C LEU A 60 9.06 -5.80 -1.42
N PHE A 61 8.56 -5.80 -0.19
CA PHE A 61 8.78 -6.89 0.76
C PHE A 61 7.46 -7.40 1.31
N GLU A 62 7.38 -8.72 1.49
CA GLU A 62 6.36 -9.30 2.36
C GLU A 62 6.73 -9.00 3.83
N GLY A 63 5.76 -8.53 4.61
CA GLY A 63 5.90 -8.28 6.04
C GLY A 63 6.16 -6.82 6.43
N ALA A 64 5.88 -6.51 7.70
CA ALA A 64 5.98 -5.15 8.23
C ALA A 64 7.41 -4.62 8.16
N GLN A 65 7.61 -3.52 7.41
CA GLN A 65 8.85 -2.76 7.41
C GLN A 65 8.65 -1.40 8.09
N TYR A 66 9.68 -0.95 8.80
CA TYR A 66 9.73 0.28 9.58
C TYR A 66 10.72 1.26 8.97
#